data_AF-A0A3B0P7V3-F1
#
_entry.id   AF-A0A3B0P7V3-F1
#
_cell.length_a   1.000
_cell.length_b   1.000
_cell.length_c   1.000
_cell.angle_alpha   90.00
_cell.angle_beta   90.00
_cell.angle_gamma   90.00
#
_symmetry.space_group_name_H-M   'P 1'
#
loop_
_entity.id
_entity.type
_entity.pdbx_description
1 polymer ?
#
loop_
_entity_poly.entity_id
_entity_poly.type
_entity_poly.pdbx_seq_one_letter_code
_entity_poly.pdbx_strand_id
1 'polypeptide(L)'
;MLLAAQEVNSPLILATSEGAVKYMGGFKTVANMVKGLVNDLNISIPVALHLDHGSYEGVKKALETDGYSSVMFDGSHYKFAENYEKTKELLELAKTANCSFEAEVGTIGGEEDGIIGSGELADAGEAKQMAELGIDVLAAGIGNVHGPYPENW
;
A
#
# COMPACT_ATOMS: atom_id res chain seq x y z
N MET A 1 -11.12 13.93 -3.43
CA MET A 1 -9.83 13.53 -4.04
C MET A 1 -9.91 13.54 -5.56
N LEU A 2 -10.74 12.71 -6.21
CA LEU A 2 -10.84 12.63 -7.69
C LEU A 2 -11.04 13.98 -8.39
N LEU A 3 -12.07 14.75 -8.03
CA LEU A 3 -12.33 16.06 -8.66
C LEU A 3 -11.19 17.05 -8.49
N ALA A 4 -10.56 17.08 -7.31
CA ALA A 4 -9.42 17.96 -7.03
C ALA A 4 -8.20 17.59 -7.88
N ALA A 5 -7.88 16.29 -7.98
CA ALA A 5 -6.78 15.80 -8.81
C ALA A 5 -7.02 16.08 -10.31
N GLN A 6 -8.27 15.91 -10.77
CA GLN A 6 -8.69 16.24 -12.13
C GLN A 6 -8.53 17.74 -12.43
N GLU A 7 -8.96 18.61 -11.51
CA GLU A 7 -8.88 20.07 -11.67
C GLU A 7 -7.44 20.55 -11.87
N VAL A 8 -6.48 19.93 -11.19
CA VAL A 8 -5.05 20.25 -11.30
C VAL A 8 -4.29 19.37 -12.31
N ASN A 9 -5.00 18.51 -13.05
CA ASN A 9 -4.42 17.56 -14.02
C ASN A 9 -3.25 16.72 -13.45
N SER A 10 -3.39 16.24 -12.21
CA SER A 10 -2.39 15.41 -11.52
C SER A 10 -2.84 13.96 -11.48
N PRO A 11 -1.95 12.96 -11.68
CA PRO A 11 -2.27 11.57 -11.37
C PRO A 11 -2.60 11.42 -9.88
N LEU A 12 -3.38 10.40 -9.54
CA LEU A 12 -3.86 10.15 -8.19
C LEU A 12 -3.67 8.68 -7.80
N ILE A 13 -3.13 8.45 -6.60
CA ILE A 13 -3.22 7.17 -5.90
C ILE A 13 -4.34 7.30 -4.86
N LEU A 14 -5.38 6.48 -4.99
CA LEU A 14 -6.41 6.30 -3.97
C LEU A 14 -6.01 5.10 -3.12
N ALA A 15 -5.45 5.36 -1.95
CA ALA A 15 -5.05 4.35 -1.00
C ALA A 15 -6.22 3.98 -0.07
N THR A 16 -6.33 2.69 0.26
CA THR A 16 -7.26 2.20 1.27
C THR A 16 -6.57 1.18 2.16
N SER A 17 -6.54 1.44 3.46
CA SER A 17 -6.18 0.45 4.46
C SER A 17 -7.20 -0.69 4.54
N GLU A 18 -6.82 -1.83 5.12
CA GLU A 18 -7.77 -2.90 5.38
C GLU A 18 -8.90 -2.49 6.34
N GLY A 19 -8.62 -1.57 7.28
CA GLY A 19 -9.62 -0.97 8.15
C GLY A 19 -10.70 -0.22 7.37
N ALA A 20 -10.28 0.64 6.44
CA ALA A 20 -11.15 1.38 5.54
C ALA A 20 -11.94 0.44 4.61
N VAL A 21 -11.28 -0.57 4.05
CA VAL A 21 -11.93 -1.59 3.20
C VAL A 21 -13.03 -2.32 3.97
N LYS A 22 -12.75 -2.76 5.20
CA LYS A 22 -13.74 -3.42 6.06
C LYS A 22 -14.92 -2.49 6.38
N TYR A 23 -14.64 -1.24 6.73
CA TYR A 23 -15.66 -0.24 7.02
C TYR A 23 -16.59 0.00 5.82
N MET A 24 -16.03 0.06 4.61
CA MET A 24 -16.77 0.25 3.36
C MET A 24 -17.44 -1.02 2.82
N GLY A 25 -17.32 -2.16 3.51
CA GLY A 25 -18.01 -3.40 3.16
C GLY A 25 -17.23 -4.37 2.27
N GLY A 26 -15.91 -4.18 2.10
CA GLY A 26 -15.00 -5.14 1.47
C GLY A 26 -14.40 -4.69 0.14
N PHE A 27 -13.36 -5.41 -0.31
CA PHE A 27 -12.52 -5.04 -1.46
C PHE A 27 -13.34 -4.78 -2.73
N LYS A 28 -14.28 -5.67 -3.07
CA LYS A 28 -15.13 -5.54 -4.26
C LYS A 28 -16.03 -4.31 -4.20
N THR A 29 -16.53 -3.95 -3.03
CA THR A 29 -17.37 -2.75 -2.84
C THR A 29 -16.56 -1.50 -3.10
N VAL A 30 -15.37 -1.41 -2.52
CA VAL A 30 -14.43 -0.30 -2.72
C VAL A 30 -14.04 -0.17 -4.20
N ALA A 31 -13.60 -1.26 -4.83
CA ALA A 31 -13.17 -1.25 -6.22
C ALA A 31 -14.28 -0.79 -7.18
N ASN A 32 -15.50 -1.30 -6.99
CA ASN A 32 -16.65 -0.90 -7.81
C ASN A 32 -17.08 0.55 -7.56
N MET A 33 -16.99 1.02 -6.32
CA MET A 33 -17.26 2.42 -5.99
C MET A 33 -16.28 3.35 -6.71
N VAL A 34 -14.98 3.04 -6.66
CA VAL A 34 -13.95 3.85 -7.35
C VAL A 34 -14.17 3.84 -8.86
N LYS A 35 -14.43 2.67 -9.47
CA LYS A 35 -14.75 2.56 -10.90
C LYS A 35 -15.98 3.39 -11.29
N GLY A 36 -17.06 3.30 -10.49
CA GLY A 36 -18.27 4.10 -10.69
C GLY A 36 -18.00 5.59 -10.61
N LEU A 37 -17.25 6.04 -9.59
CA LEU A 37 -16.89 7.45 -9.45
C LEU A 37 -16.00 7.96 -10.60
N VAL A 38 -15.02 7.18 -11.05
CA VAL A 38 -14.19 7.53 -12.21
C VAL A 38 -15.05 7.72 -13.46
N ASN A 39 -15.98 6.81 -13.71
CA ASN A 39 -16.89 6.87 -14.86
C ASN A 39 -17.87 8.05 -14.75
N ASP A 40 -18.65 8.11 -13.67
CA ASP A 40 -19.78 9.03 -13.54
C ASP A 40 -19.34 10.49 -13.40
N LEU A 41 -18.14 10.73 -12.87
CA LEU A 41 -17.53 12.06 -12.78
C LEU A 41 -16.67 12.42 -14.01
N ASN A 42 -16.58 11.54 -15.02
CA ASN A 42 -15.74 11.71 -16.22
C ASN A 42 -14.27 12.02 -15.90
N ILE A 43 -13.68 11.27 -14.96
CA ILE A 43 -12.28 11.43 -14.59
C ILE A 43 -11.39 10.91 -15.72
N SER A 44 -10.47 11.75 -16.22
CA SER A 44 -9.59 11.42 -17.34
C SER A 44 -8.11 11.39 -16.98
N ILE A 45 -7.74 11.81 -15.76
CA ILE A 45 -6.40 11.60 -15.22
C ILE A 45 -6.13 10.12 -14.90
N PRO A 46 -4.86 9.68 -14.84
CA PRO A 46 -4.50 8.36 -14.31
C PRO A 46 -4.89 8.23 -12.83
N VAL A 47 -5.59 7.15 -12.49
CA VAL A 47 -5.97 6.81 -11.11
C VAL A 47 -5.53 5.39 -10.80
N ALA A 48 -4.76 5.22 -9.73
CA ALA A 48 -4.45 3.91 -9.16
C ALA A 48 -5.29 3.68 -7.91
N LEU A 49 -5.86 2.48 -7.76
CA LEU A 49 -6.41 2.02 -6.49
C LEU A 49 -5.36 1.15 -5.80
N HIS A 50 -4.95 1.57 -4.61
CA HIS A 50 -3.86 0.99 -3.85
C HIS A 50 -4.37 0.40 -2.53
N LEU A 51 -4.02 -0.85 -2.24
CA LEU A 51 -4.19 -1.42 -0.89
C LEU A 51 -3.02 -0.95 -0.03
N ASP A 52 -3.33 -0.21 1.02
CA ASP A 52 -2.37 0.37 1.96
C ASP A 52 -2.16 -0.55 3.17
N HIS A 53 -0.93 -0.67 3.65
CA HIS A 53 -0.52 -1.54 4.77
C HIS A 53 -1.18 -2.93 4.76
N GLY A 54 -1.19 -3.58 3.60
CA GLY A 54 -1.90 -4.85 3.42
C GLY A 54 -1.27 -6.00 4.19
N SER A 55 -2.09 -6.76 4.90
CA SER A 55 -1.68 -8.07 5.42
C SER A 55 -1.48 -9.05 4.28
N TYR A 56 -0.77 -10.15 4.55
CA TYR A 56 -0.52 -11.18 3.53
C TYR A 56 -1.81 -11.72 2.88
N GLU A 57 -2.87 -11.92 3.67
CA GLU A 57 -4.19 -12.34 3.15
C GLU A 57 -4.97 -11.19 2.50
N GLY A 58 -4.81 -9.95 3.00
CA GLY A 58 -5.39 -8.76 2.41
C GLY A 58 -4.86 -8.51 0.99
N VAL A 59 -3.55 -8.62 0.81
CA VAL A 59 -2.90 -8.49 -0.51
C VAL A 59 -3.44 -9.53 -1.48
N LYS A 60 -3.55 -10.81 -1.09
CA LYS A 60 -4.14 -11.85 -1.94
C LYS A 60 -5.57 -11.49 -2.37
N LYS A 61 -6.41 -11.02 -1.44
CA LYS A 61 -7.79 -10.60 -1.76
C LYS A 61 -7.85 -9.38 -2.66
N ALA A 62 -6.96 -8.40 -2.49
CA ALA A 62 -6.88 -7.24 -3.36
C ALA A 62 -6.47 -7.64 -4.78
N LEU A 63 -5.45 -8.50 -4.92
CA LEU A 63 -5.00 -9.02 -6.21
C LEU A 63 -6.06 -9.87 -6.94
N GLU A 64 -6.92 -10.57 -6.21
CA GLU A 64 -8.08 -11.29 -6.77
C GLU A 64 -9.25 -10.36 -7.12
N THR A 65 -9.24 -9.12 -6.63
CA THR A 65 -10.34 -8.16 -6.84
C THR A 65 -10.07 -7.26 -8.03
N ASP A 66 -10.87 -7.44 -9.09
CA ASP A 66 -10.85 -6.56 -10.25
C ASP A 66 -11.07 -5.09 -9.86
N GLY A 67 -10.04 -4.26 -10.08
CA GLY A 67 -10.05 -2.82 -9.86
C GLY A 67 -8.91 -2.30 -8.98
N TYR A 68 -8.27 -3.17 -8.19
CA TYR A 68 -6.96 -2.83 -7.63
C TYR A 68 -5.92 -2.85 -8.74
N SER A 69 -5.03 -1.85 -8.72
CA SER A 69 -3.92 -1.72 -9.67
C SER A 69 -2.57 -1.60 -8.98
N SER A 70 -2.58 -1.54 -7.65
CA SER A 70 -1.41 -1.43 -6.79
C SER A 70 -1.71 -2.04 -5.42
N VAL A 71 -0.72 -2.66 -4.79
CA VAL A 71 -0.82 -3.22 -3.44
C VAL A 71 0.47 -2.98 -2.69
N MET A 72 0.36 -2.72 -1.39
CA MET A 72 1.45 -2.78 -0.43
C MET A 72 1.30 -4.01 0.45
N PHE A 73 2.38 -4.78 0.60
CA PHE A 73 2.50 -5.74 1.69
C PHE A 73 3.33 -5.11 2.81
N ASP A 74 2.69 -4.89 3.95
CA ASP A 74 3.39 -4.49 5.16
C ASP A 74 3.80 -5.75 5.94
N GLY A 75 5.07 -6.13 5.76
CA GLY A 75 5.73 -7.20 6.48
C GLY A 75 6.69 -6.70 7.56
N SER A 76 6.64 -5.42 7.92
CA SER A 76 7.61 -4.75 8.80
C SER A 76 7.68 -5.36 10.21
N HIS A 77 6.58 -5.95 10.69
CA HIS A 77 6.52 -6.68 11.97
C HIS A 77 7.15 -8.07 11.93
N TYR A 78 7.46 -8.61 10.75
CA TYR A 78 8.19 -9.87 10.61
C TYR A 78 9.69 -9.64 10.67
N LYS A 79 10.44 -10.71 10.98
CA LYS A 79 11.88 -10.71 10.72
C LYS A 79 12.11 -10.56 9.22
N PHE A 80 13.16 -9.83 8.83
CA PHE A 80 13.46 -9.55 7.43
C PHE A 80 13.41 -10.78 6.51
N ALA A 81 13.98 -11.93 6.93
CA ALA A 81 13.95 -13.16 6.12
C ALA A 81 12.53 -13.67 5.83
N GLU A 82 11.60 -13.52 6.78
CA GLU A 82 10.19 -13.89 6.57
C GLU A 82 9.45 -12.84 5.73
N ASN A 83 9.70 -11.55 5.99
CA ASN A 83 9.17 -10.46 5.17
C ASN A 83 9.58 -10.64 3.69
N TYR A 84 10.86 -10.90 3.44
CA TYR A 84 11.42 -11.11 2.10
C TYR A 84 10.77 -12.29 1.36
N GLU A 85 10.64 -13.46 2.00
CA GLU A 85 10.02 -14.63 1.35
C GLU A 85 8.53 -14.43 1.08
N LYS A 86 7.80 -13.77 2.00
CA LYS A 86 6.38 -13.42 1.79
C LYS A 86 6.20 -12.40 0.67
N THR A 87 7.02 -11.35 0.67
CA THR A 87 7.06 -10.34 -0.40
C THR A 87 7.30 -11.00 -1.75
N LYS A 88 8.26 -11.93 -1.83
CA LYS A 88 8.58 -12.66 -3.05
C LYS A 88 7.41 -13.47 -3.59
N GLU A 89 6.68 -14.17 -2.72
CA GLU A 89 5.48 -14.91 -3.14
C GLU A 89 4.39 -13.97 -3.66
N LEU A 90 4.08 -12.91 -2.90
CA LEU A 90 3.02 -11.97 -3.25
C LEU A 90 3.36 -11.16 -4.52
N LEU A 91 4.64 -10.85 -4.75
CA LEU A 91 5.12 -10.18 -5.95
C LEU A 91 4.82 -10.98 -7.22
N GLU A 92 4.98 -12.31 -7.18
CA GLU A 92 4.65 -13.16 -8.35
C GLU A 92 3.14 -13.16 -8.65
N LEU A 93 2.30 -13.09 -7.61
CA LEU A 93 0.86 -12.93 -7.78
C LEU A 93 0.52 -11.56 -8.37
N ALA A 94 1.18 -10.50 -7.90
CA ALA A 94 0.96 -9.13 -8.38
C ALA A 94 1.36 -8.95 -9.84
N LYS A 95 2.49 -9.54 -10.26
CA LYS A 95 2.91 -9.60 -11.67
C LYS A 95 1.84 -10.27 -12.54
N THR A 96 1.26 -11.38 -12.07
CA THR A 96 0.18 -12.09 -12.79
C THR A 96 -1.09 -11.25 -12.89
N ALA A 97 -1.40 -10.47 -11.86
CA ALA A 97 -2.53 -9.55 -11.81
C ALA A 97 -2.27 -8.18 -12.49
N ASN A 98 -1.08 -7.96 -13.05
CA ASN A 98 -0.65 -6.67 -13.60
C ASN A 98 -0.85 -5.50 -12.61
N CYS A 99 -0.54 -5.75 -11.33
CA CYS A 99 -0.58 -4.77 -10.25
C CYS A 99 0.84 -4.39 -9.84
N SER A 100 1.06 -3.10 -9.56
CA SER A 100 2.33 -2.69 -8.95
C SER A 100 2.41 -3.15 -7.50
N PHE A 101 3.63 -3.38 -7.03
CA PHE A 101 3.90 -3.92 -5.70
C PHE A 101 4.80 -3.00 -4.88
N GLU A 102 4.33 -2.66 -3.68
CA GLU A 102 5.08 -1.94 -2.66
C GLU A 102 5.39 -2.86 -1.48
N ALA A 103 6.60 -2.75 -0.94
CA ALA A 103 7.02 -3.47 0.26
C ALA A 103 7.67 -2.51 1.27
N GLU A 104 7.62 -2.88 2.55
CA GLU A 104 8.23 -2.10 3.65
C GLU A 104 9.48 -2.79 4.23
N VAL A 105 10.49 -2.00 4.54
CA VAL A 105 11.67 -2.37 5.36
C VAL A 105 11.89 -1.31 6.45
N GLY A 106 12.26 -1.75 7.66
CA GLY A 106 12.17 -0.94 8.88
C GLY A 106 10.72 -0.90 9.39
N THR A 107 10.42 0.00 10.31
CA THR A 107 9.03 0.29 10.72
C THR A 107 8.79 1.80 10.73
N ILE A 108 7.67 2.24 10.18
CA ILE A 108 7.22 3.62 10.33
C ILE A 108 6.70 3.82 11.76
N GLY A 109 7.10 4.89 12.45
CA GLY A 109 6.67 5.13 13.83
C GLY A 109 5.20 5.54 13.93
N GLY A 110 4.59 5.49 15.12
CA GLY A 110 3.25 6.06 15.35
C GLY A 110 2.11 5.04 15.27
N GLU A 111 0.88 5.53 15.22
CA GLU A 111 -0.33 4.69 15.18
C GLU A 111 -1.15 4.96 13.92
N GLU A 112 -1.42 3.92 13.14
CA GLU A 112 -2.37 3.94 12.02
C GLU A 112 -3.31 2.73 12.11
N ASP A 113 -4.63 2.96 12.10
CA ASP A 113 -5.66 1.92 12.18
C ASP A 113 -5.47 0.90 13.33
N GLY A 114 -4.87 1.35 14.44
CA GLY A 114 -4.59 0.52 15.63
C GLY A 114 -3.30 -0.31 15.54
N ILE A 115 -2.50 -0.13 14.48
CA ILE A 115 -1.15 -0.68 14.33
C ILE A 115 -0.17 0.35 14.89
N ILE A 116 0.64 -0.05 15.88
CA ILE A 116 1.65 0.80 16.50
C ILE A 116 3.03 0.39 15.99
N GLY A 117 3.70 1.29 15.29
CA GLY A 117 5.08 1.11 14.85
C GLY A 117 6.09 1.77 15.78
N SER A 118 7.22 1.10 16.00
CA SER A 118 8.31 1.56 16.88
C SER A 118 9.19 2.64 16.25
N GLY A 119 9.13 2.85 14.93
CA GLY A 119 9.94 3.84 14.22
C GLY A 119 11.38 3.37 14.00
N GLU A 120 11.57 2.12 13.61
CA GLU A 120 12.88 1.53 13.36
C GLU A 120 13.43 1.97 12.01
N LEU A 121 14.67 2.47 12.02
CA LEU A 121 15.39 2.80 10.80
C LEU A 121 15.63 1.53 9.98
N ALA A 122 15.28 1.59 8.70
CA ALA A 122 15.55 0.53 7.74
C ALA A 122 17.07 0.28 7.65
N ASP A 123 17.48 -0.98 7.76
CA ASP A 123 18.85 -1.35 7.40
C ASP A 123 19.05 -1.18 5.88
N ALA A 124 20.10 -0.47 5.49
CA ALA A 124 20.36 -0.17 4.08
C ALA A 124 20.65 -1.43 3.25
N GLY A 125 21.21 -2.48 3.87
CA GLY A 125 21.44 -3.77 3.23
C GLY A 125 20.12 -4.51 2.98
N GLU A 126 19.24 -4.56 3.97
CA GLU A 126 17.89 -5.13 3.85
C GLU A 126 17.05 -4.39 2.80
N ALA A 127 17.06 -3.05 2.82
CA ALA A 127 16.40 -2.21 1.83
C ALA A 127 16.89 -2.50 0.41
N LYS A 128 18.21 -2.65 0.23
CA LYS A 128 18.80 -3.03 -1.05
C LYS A 128 18.34 -4.42 -1.49
N GLN A 129 18.37 -5.41 -0.60
CA GLN A 129 17.94 -6.77 -0.91
C GLN A 129 16.45 -6.81 -1.32
N MET A 130 15.60 -6.08 -0.59
CA MET A 130 14.17 -5.97 -0.93
C MET A 130 13.95 -5.30 -2.29
N ALA A 131 14.70 -4.22 -2.60
CA ALA A 131 14.63 -3.57 -3.91
C ALA A 131 15.11 -4.48 -5.05
N GLU A 132 16.16 -5.28 -4.83
CA GLU A 132 16.69 -6.23 -5.82
C GLU A 132 15.73 -7.40 -6.12
N LEU A 133 14.68 -7.61 -5.31
CA LEU A 133 13.62 -8.58 -5.56
C LEU A 133 12.76 -8.22 -6.78
N GLY A 134 12.76 -6.95 -7.19
CA GLY A 134 11.98 -6.44 -8.32
C GLY A 134 10.58 -5.97 -7.96
N ILE A 135 10.41 -5.45 -6.74
CA ILE A 135 9.25 -4.62 -6.36
C ILE A 135 9.27 -3.29 -7.12
N ASP A 136 8.13 -2.59 -7.21
CA ASP A 136 8.03 -1.30 -7.91
C ASP A 136 8.35 -0.12 -6.98
N VAL A 137 7.98 -0.25 -5.70
CA VAL A 137 8.12 0.81 -4.68
C VAL A 137 8.63 0.19 -3.38
N LEU A 138 9.53 0.91 -2.69
CA LEU A 138 10.03 0.55 -1.37
C LEU A 138 9.64 1.63 -0.37
N ALA A 139 8.85 1.27 0.64
CA ALA A 139 8.70 2.04 1.85
C ALA A 139 9.87 1.72 2.79
N ALA A 140 10.63 2.73 3.20
CA ALA A 140 11.75 2.57 4.11
C ALA A 140 11.54 3.42 5.35
N GLY A 141 11.65 2.80 6.53
CA GLY A 141 11.69 3.52 7.81
C GLY A 141 12.91 4.45 7.85
N ILE A 142 12.69 5.76 7.80
CA ILE A 142 13.76 6.78 7.84
C ILE A 142 13.58 7.76 9.00
N GLY A 143 12.81 7.37 10.01
CA GLY A 143 12.37 8.24 11.11
C GLY A 143 11.08 9.01 10.78
N ASN A 144 10.30 8.52 9.83
CA ASN A 144 8.94 8.99 9.56
C ASN A 144 7.93 8.36 10.53
N VAL A 145 6.86 9.10 10.81
CA VAL A 145 5.82 8.75 11.79
C VAL A 145 4.43 8.92 11.17
N HIS A 146 3.55 7.95 11.39
CA HIS A 146 2.11 8.04 11.14
C HIS A 146 1.45 8.98 12.14
N GLY A 147 0.62 9.89 11.63
CA GLY A 147 -0.09 10.87 12.45
C GLY A 147 0.80 12.02 12.97
N PRO A 148 0.38 12.69 14.04
CA PRO A 148 1.13 13.79 14.63
C PRO A 148 2.46 13.30 15.21
N TYR A 149 3.55 14.01 14.90
CA TYR A 149 4.85 13.73 15.50
C TYR A 149 4.81 14.03 17.01
N PRO A 150 5.44 13.20 17.85
CA PRO A 150 5.62 13.52 19.26
C PRO A 150 6.30 14.87 19.44
N GLU A 151 5.94 15.63 20.49
CA GLU A 151 6.56 16.93 20.78
C GLU A 151 8.10 16.87 20.94
N ASN A 152 8.62 15.68 21.25
CA ASN A 152 10.02 15.39 21.51
C ASN A 152 10.70 14.53 20.42
N TRP A 153 10.18 14.51 19.19
CA TRP A 153 10.78 13.82 18.06
C TRP A 153 12.13 14.41 17.64
#